data_AF-A0A352IUQ7-F1
#
_entry.id   AF-A0A352IUQ7-F1
#
_cell.length_a   1.000
_cell.length_b   1.000
_cell.length_c   1.000
_cell.angle_alpha   90.00
_cell.angle_beta   90.00
_cell.angle_gamma   90.00
#
_symmetry.space_group_name_H-M   'P 1'
#
loop_
_entity.id
_entity.type
_entity.pdbx_description
1 polymer ?
#
loop_
_entity_poly.entity_id
_entity_poly.type
_entity_poly.pdbx_seq_one_letter_code
_entity_poly.pdbx_strand_id
1 'polypeptide(L)'
;MAFIGTVNMDETTHGISDKVLDRAFTMEFWDINLQAYPNWQKFGLNEQDLARVKSCLTDLLAALETERLHFGWRTVEDVLSYLSLAQKTPDIELSQALDDVIYARVLPKLRGSESQRLHEALVKLISVLADYDLKRCSAKVESLKSDLADTGMMRFWR
;
A
#
# COMPACT_ATOMS: atom_id res chain seq x y z
N MET A 1 -12.98 36.00 -2.25
CA MET A 1 -12.64 35.09 -1.13
C MET A 1 -12.87 33.67 -1.62
N ALA A 2 -11.88 32.80 -1.51
CA ALA A 2 -11.99 31.40 -1.90
C ALA A 2 -11.82 30.54 -0.64
N PHE A 3 -12.69 29.53 -0.47
CA PHE A 3 -12.53 28.52 0.56
C PHE A 3 -12.06 27.24 -0.11
N ILE A 4 -10.98 26.67 0.41
CA ILE A 4 -10.38 25.43 -0.08
C ILE A 4 -10.33 24.47 1.11
N GLY A 5 -10.77 23.24 0.88
CA GLY A 5 -10.72 22.17 1.87
C GLY A 5 -10.45 20.84 1.19
N THR A 6 -9.97 19.88 1.97
CA THR A 6 -9.73 18.50 1.53
C THR A 6 -10.47 17.57 2.48
N VAL A 7 -11.13 16.56 1.93
CA VAL A 7 -11.81 15.52 2.71
C VAL A 7 -11.39 14.16 2.17
N ASN A 8 -11.13 13.21 3.06
CA ASN A 8 -10.97 11.83 2.66
C ASN A 8 -12.37 11.22 2.58
N MET A 9 -12.73 10.69 1.41
CA MET A 9 -14.00 10.00 1.21
C MET A 9 -13.79 8.51 1.41
N ASP A 10 -14.23 7.98 2.56
CA ASP A 10 -14.17 6.55 2.88
C ASP A 10 -15.48 6.05 3.50
N GLU A 11 -15.54 4.75 3.81
CA GLU A 11 -16.72 4.08 4.38
C GLU A 11 -17.21 4.70 5.71
N THR A 12 -16.36 5.47 6.39
CA THR A 12 -16.67 6.09 7.69
C THR A 12 -17.15 7.54 7.56
N THR A 13 -17.13 8.11 6.35
CA THR A 13 -17.42 9.51 6.10
C THR A 13 -18.87 9.71 5.66
N HIS A 14 -19.61 10.58 6.36
CA HIS A 14 -20.90 11.03 5.86
C HIS A 14 -20.70 11.82 4.56
N GLY A 15 -21.40 11.40 3.51
CA GLY A 15 -21.32 12.05 2.20
C GLY A 15 -21.66 13.54 2.27
N ILE A 16 -20.97 14.35 1.47
CA ILE A 16 -21.30 15.77 1.30
C ILE A 16 -22.64 15.87 0.59
N SER A 17 -23.55 16.70 1.11
CA SER A 17 -24.87 16.89 0.49
C SER A 17 -24.78 17.53 -0.89
N ASP A 18 -25.70 17.16 -1.78
CA ASP A 18 -25.81 17.70 -3.15
C ASP A 18 -25.86 19.24 -3.19
N LYS A 19 -26.51 19.88 -2.20
CA LYS A 19 -26.62 21.36 -2.12
C LYS A 19 -25.28 22.07 -1.95
N VAL A 20 -24.31 21.37 -1.35
CA VAL A 20 -22.93 21.86 -1.16
C VAL A 20 -22.10 21.55 -2.40
N LEU A 21 -22.23 20.34 -2.96
CA LEU A 21 -21.53 19.94 -4.19
C LEU A 21 -21.90 20.83 -5.38
N ASP A 22 -23.17 21.25 -5.49
CA ASP A 22 -23.66 22.20 -6.51
C ASP A 22 -22.94 23.56 -6.48
N ARG A 23 -22.33 23.94 -5.35
CA ARG A 23 -21.62 25.21 -5.16
C ARG A 23 -20.11 25.04 -5.01
N ALA A 24 -19.60 23.82 -5.16
CA ALA A 24 -18.18 23.52 -5.00
C ALA A 24 -17.57 23.05 -6.33
N PHE A 25 -16.34 23.47 -6.58
CA PHE A 25 -15.49 22.78 -7.56
C PHE A 25 -14.85 21.58 -6.86
N THR A 26 -15.07 20.39 -7.37
CA THR A 26 -14.49 19.15 -6.83
C THR A 26 -13.32 18.70 -7.69
N MET A 27 -12.27 18.20 -7.02
CA MET A 27 -11.15 17.50 -7.64
C MET A 27 -10.87 16.25 -6.82
N GLU A 28 -10.79 15.12 -7.49
CA GLU A 28 -10.50 13.84 -6.86
C GLU A 28 -9.03 13.46 -7.05
N PHE A 29 -8.43 12.90 -6.01
CA PHE A 29 -7.04 12.47 -5.99
C PHE A 29 -6.99 10.99 -5.61
N TRP A 30 -7.05 10.12 -6.62
CA TRP A 30 -7.00 8.67 -6.44
C TRP A 30 -5.72 8.06 -7.02
N ASP A 31 -5.33 8.53 -8.20
CA ASP A 31 -4.21 7.95 -8.94
C ASP A 31 -2.87 8.35 -8.32
N ILE A 32 -2.09 7.34 -7.92
CA ILE A 32 -0.76 7.53 -7.37
C ILE A 32 0.29 7.16 -8.41
N ASN A 33 0.98 8.17 -8.93
CA ASN A 33 2.17 7.94 -9.75
C ASN A 33 3.41 7.81 -8.86
N LEU A 34 3.83 6.57 -8.59
CA LEU A 34 5.06 6.29 -7.83
C LEU A 34 6.33 6.77 -8.54
N GLN A 35 6.34 6.80 -9.87
CA GLN A 35 7.49 7.28 -10.64
C GLN A 35 7.74 8.77 -10.40
N ALA A 36 6.69 9.53 -10.08
CA ALA A 36 6.76 10.97 -9.81
C ALA A 36 7.13 11.31 -8.36
N TYR A 37 7.34 10.33 -7.47
CA TYR A 37 7.73 10.62 -6.09
C TYR A 37 9.12 11.31 -6.05
N PRO A 38 9.23 12.54 -5.51
CA PRO A 38 10.41 13.38 -5.71
C PRO A 38 11.62 13.01 -4.83
N ASN A 39 11.42 12.16 -3.82
CA ASN A 39 12.42 11.94 -2.78
C ASN A 39 13.08 10.55 -2.84
N TRP A 40 12.98 9.80 -3.94
CA TRP A 40 13.57 8.45 -4.05
C TRP A 40 15.02 8.38 -3.58
N GLN A 41 15.85 9.37 -3.93
CA GLN A 41 17.30 9.39 -3.64
C GLN A 41 17.66 9.95 -2.26
N LYS A 42 16.70 10.46 -1.47
CA LYS A 42 17.01 11.17 -0.21
C LYS A 42 17.37 10.25 0.97
N PHE A 43 17.27 8.94 0.80
CA PHE A 43 17.33 7.97 1.90
C PHE A 43 18.66 7.20 2.00
N GLY A 44 19.65 7.50 1.15
CA GLY A 44 21.00 6.93 1.28
C GLY A 44 21.12 5.44 0.93
N LEU A 45 20.09 4.86 0.31
CA LEU A 45 20.14 3.54 -0.31
C LEU A 45 21.03 3.59 -1.57
N ASN A 46 21.76 2.51 -1.85
CA ASN A 46 22.48 2.39 -3.11
C ASN A 46 21.51 2.22 -4.29
N GLU A 47 22.00 2.39 -5.52
CA GLU A 47 21.15 2.36 -6.73
C GLU A 47 20.45 1.01 -6.95
N GLN A 48 21.12 -0.11 -6.61
CA GLN A 48 20.57 -1.45 -6.80
C GLN A 48 19.41 -1.71 -5.84
N ASP A 49 19.60 -1.39 -4.56
CA ASP A 49 18.58 -1.53 -3.52
C ASP A 49 17.40 -0.62 -3.79
N LEU A 50 17.66 0.64 -4.19
CA LEU A 50 16.62 1.59 -4.55
C LEU A 50 15.81 1.10 -5.76
N ALA A 51 16.46 0.55 -6.78
CA ALA A 51 15.77 -0.01 -7.95
C ALA A 51 14.89 -1.20 -7.56
N ARG A 52 15.39 -2.11 -6.70
CA ARG A 52 14.62 -3.24 -6.18
C ARG A 52 13.40 -2.79 -5.39
N VAL A 53 13.56 -1.85 -4.46
CA VAL A 53 12.46 -1.31 -3.64
C VAL A 53 11.42 -0.60 -4.50
N LYS A 54 11.87 0.21 -5.47
CA LYS A 54 10.98 0.91 -6.39
C LYS A 54 10.15 -0.05 -7.25
N SER A 55 10.78 -1.12 -7.75
CA SER A 55 10.11 -2.18 -8.50
C SER A 55 9.04 -2.86 -7.62
N CYS A 56 9.44 -3.31 -6.42
CA CYS A 56 8.54 -3.95 -5.46
C CYS A 56 7.33 -3.09 -5.11
N LEU A 57 7.54 -1.81 -4.75
CA LEU A 57 6.42 -0.91 -4.43
C LEU A 57 5.52 -0.64 -5.63
N THR A 58 6.05 -0.63 -6.86
CA THR A 58 5.25 -0.44 -8.08
C THR A 58 4.34 -1.64 -8.32
N ASP A 59 4.87 -2.85 -8.21
CA ASP A 59 4.11 -4.08 -8.45
C ASP A 59 3.07 -4.31 -7.35
N LEU A 60 3.42 -4.01 -6.09
CA LEU A 60 2.47 -4.03 -4.97
C LEU A 60 1.34 -3.02 -5.18
N LEU A 61 1.64 -1.80 -5.64
CA LEU A 61 0.62 -0.80 -5.90
C LEU A 61 -0.36 -1.29 -6.99
N ALA A 62 0.17 -1.81 -8.10
CA ALA A 62 -0.63 -2.33 -9.21
C ALA A 62 -1.52 -3.51 -8.79
N ALA A 63 -1.03 -4.40 -7.93
CA ALA A 63 -1.83 -5.50 -7.38
C ALA A 63 -3.00 -4.98 -6.50
N LEU A 64 -2.79 -3.90 -5.74
CA LEU A 64 -3.76 -3.33 -4.80
C LEU A 64 -4.71 -2.30 -5.42
N GLU A 65 -4.40 -1.78 -6.61
CA GLU A 65 -5.18 -0.74 -7.29
C GLU A 65 -6.62 -1.19 -7.59
N THR A 66 -6.80 -2.47 -7.92
CA THR A 66 -8.08 -3.02 -8.40
C THR A 66 -9.22 -2.83 -7.40
N GLU A 67 -8.93 -2.85 -6.09
CA GLU A 67 -9.89 -2.71 -4.99
C GLU A 67 -9.74 -1.38 -4.23
N ARG A 68 -9.04 -0.38 -4.82
CA ARG A 68 -8.70 0.89 -4.14
C ARG A 68 -7.97 0.69 -2.81
N LEU A 69 -7.21 -0.40 -2.70
CA LEU A 69 -6.37 -0.73 -1.54
C LEU A 69 -4.92 -0.22 -1.70
N HIS A 70 -4.67 0.54 -2.76
CA HIS A 70 -3.38 1.15 -3.06
C HIS A 70 -2.93 2.14 -1.97
N PHE A 71 -1.66 2.53 -2.00
CA PHE A 71 -1.06 3.41 -0.99
C PHE A 71 -0.39 4.63 -1.64
N GLY A 72 -0.41 5.75 -0.92
CA GLY A 72 0.20 7.00 -1.38
C GLY A 72 1.68 7.13 -1.05
N TRP A 73 2.28 8.24 -1.49
CA TRP A 73 3.69 8.59 -1.26
C TRP A 73 4.12 8.58 0.21
N ARG A 74 3.20 8.81 1.16
CA ARG A 74 3.50 8.68 2.59
C ARG A 74 4.00 7.28 2.94
N THR A 75 3.37 6.24 2.41
CA THR A 75 3.81 4.85 2.66
C THR A 75 5.16 4.59 2.02
N VAL A 76 5.44 5.16 0.84
CA VAL A 76 6.75 5.08 0.19
C VAL A 76 7.83 5.73 1.05
N GLU A 77 7.56 6.92 1.58
CA GLU A 77 8.46 7.64 2.48
C GLU A 77 8.75 6.83 3.75
N ASP A 78 7.72 6.23 4.36
CA ASP A 78 7.90 5.37 5.54
C ASP A 78 8.78 4.15 5.23
N VAL A 79 8.56 3.50 4.08
CA VAL A 79 9.35 2.34 3.62
C VAL A 79 10.81 2.75 3.44
N LEU A 80 11.08 3.80 2.67
CA LEU A 80 12.45 4.25 2.41
C LEU A 80 13.16 4.72 3.69
N SER A 81 12.43 5.40 4.58
CA SER A 81 12.97 5.83 5.88
C SER A 81 13.36 4.64 6.75
N TYR A 82 12.50 3.62 6.81
CA TYR A 82 12.79 2.40 7.57
C TYR A 82 14.01 1.67 7.01
N LEU A 83 14.09 1.49 5.69
CA LEU A 83 15.21 0.81 5.04
C LEU A 83 16.54 1.57 5.24
N SER A 84 16.50 2.90 5.19
CA SER A 84 17.67 3.75 5.49
C SER A 84 18.21 3.54 6.91
N LEU A 85 17.33 3.29 7.88
CA LEU A 85 17.71 3.00 9.26
C LEU A 85 18.19 1.55 9.40
N ALA A 86 17.50 0.60 8.77
CA ALA A 86 17.85 -0.81 8.79
C ALA A 86 19.25 -1.07 8.21
N GLN A 87 19.61 -0.41 7.11
CA GLN A 87 20.95 -0.42 6.51
C GLN A 87 22.09 -0.08 7.50
N LYS A 88 21.80 0.73 8.52
CA LYS A 88 22.80 1.14 9.53
C LYS A 88 22.90 0.16 10.69
N THR A 89 22.02 -0.83 10.73
CA THR A 89 21.96 -1.82 11.80
C THR A 89 22.69 -3.07 11.34
N PRO A 90 23.71 -3.54 12.09
CA PRO A 90 24.36 -4.81 11.80
C PRO A 90 23.33 -5.95 11.80
N ASP A 91 23.58 -6.97 10.97
CA ASP A 91 22.80 -8.21 10.88
C ASP A 91 21.36 -8.10 10.37
N ILE A 92 20.96 -6.94 9.82
CA ILE A 92 19.67 -6.81 9.11
C ILE A 92 19.91 -6.74 7.61
N GLU A 93 19.48 -7.78 6.90
CA GLU A 93 19.48 -7.78 5.44
C GLU A 93 18.35 -6.91 4.89
N LEU A 94 18.58 -6.29 3.72
CA LEU A 94 17.58 -5.46 3.04
C LEU A 94 16.27 -6.23 2.75
N SER A 95 16.37 -7.50 2.34
CA SER A 95 15.24 -8.38 2.07
C SER A 95 14.33 -8.52 3.30
N GLN A 96 14.94 -8.83 4.45
CA GLN A 96 14.24 -8.93 5.73
C GLN A 96 13.63 -7.59 6.15
N ALA A 97 14.39 -6.50 6.06
CA ALA A 97 13.89 -5.17 6.39
C ALA A 97 12.72 -4.74 5.48
N LEU A 98 12.78 -5.07 4.19
CA LEU A 98 11.71 -4.82 3.24
C LEU A 98 10.47 -5.62 3.60
N ASP A 99 10.61 -6.91 3.90
CA ASP A 99 9.49 -7.76 4.31
C ASP A 99 8.82 -7.20 5.58
N ASP A 100 9.60 -6.80 6.58
CA ASP A 100 9.10 -6.23 7.83
C ASP A 100 8.32 -4.93 7.63
N VAL A 101 8.84 -4.00 6.80
CA VAL A 101 8.17 -2.72 6.59
C VAL A 101 6.95 -2.83 5.68
N ILE A 102 6.96 -3.71 4.68
CA ILE A 102 5.77 -3.99 3.86
C ILE A 102 4.68 -4.63 4.73
N TYR A 103 5.04 -5.57 5.60
CA TYR A 103 4.13 -6.15 6.58
C TYR A 103 3.51 -5.09 7.49
N ALA A 104 4.31 -4.13 7.96
CA ALA A 104 3.87 -3.13 8.93
C ALA A 104 3.15 -1.92 8.31
N ARG A 105 3.43 -1.55 7.05
CA ARG A 105 2.91 -0.32 6.43
C ARG A 105 1.99 -0.54 5.25
N VAL A 106 2.13 -1.65 4.51
CA VAL A 106 1.31 -1.92 3.33
C VAL A 106 0.16 -2.87 3.67
N LEU A 107 0.47 -4.05 4.21
CA LEU A 107 -0.53 -5.08 4.48
C LEU A 107 -1.67 -4.68 5.44
N PRO A 108 -1.50 -3.77 6.42
CA PRO A 108 -2.62 -3.34 7.27
C PRO A 108 -3.76 -2.66 6.52
N LYS A 109 -3.52 -2.24 5.27
CA LYS A 109 -4.55 -1.68 4.40
C LYS A 109 -5.50 -2.75 3.85
N LEU A 110 -5.09 -4.01 3.83
CA LEU A 110 -5.89 -5.14 3.37
C LEU A 110 -7.09 -5.37 4.28
N ARG A 111 -8.26 -5.12 3.70
CA ARG A 111 -9.57 -5.35 4.28
C ARG A 111 -10.58 -5.47 3.15
N GLY A 112 -11.67 -6.17 3.42
CA GLY A 112 -12.77 -6.26 2.46
C GLY A 112 -13.66 -7.47 2.72
N SER A 113 -14.81 -7.45 2.07
CA SER A 113 -15.71 -8.60 1.94
C SER A 113 -15.41 -9.38 0.67
N GLU A 114 -15.85 -10.62 0.62
CA GLU A 114 -15.67 -11.52 -0.51
C GLU A 114 -16.14 -10.89 -1.83
N SER A 115 -15.22 -10.81 -2.79
CA SER A 115 -15.47 -10.31 -4.13
C SER A 115 -14.49 -10.97 -5.09
N GLN A 116 -14.91 -11.21 -6.33
CA GLN A 116 -14.02 -11.79 -7.35
C GLN A 116 -12.76 -10.93 -7.55
N ARG A 117 -12.93 -9.60 -7.56
CA ARG A 117 -11.84 -8.64 -7.73
C ARG A 117 -10.83 -8.71 -6.57
N LEU A 118 -11.31 -8.89 -5.34
CA LEU A 118 -10.47 -9.05 -4.16
C LEU A 118 -9.69 -10.36 -4.20
N HIS A 119 -10.29 -11.46 -4.64
CA HIS A 119 -9.57 -12.72 -4.84
C HIS A 119 -8.45 -12.58 -5.87
N GLU A 120 -8.74 -11.96 -7.02
CA GLU A 120 -7.74 -11.70 -8.07
C GLU A 120 -6.60 -10.81 -7.56
N ALA A 121 -6.92 -9.76 -6.78
CA ALA A 121 -5.94 -8.89 -6.16
C ALA A 121 -5.04 -9.65 -5.17
N LEU A 122 -5.62 -10.50 -4.32
CA LEU A 122 -4.85 -11.33 -3.37
C LEU A 122 -3.93 -12.34 -4.07
N VAL A 123 -4.38 -12.97 -5.16
CA VAL A 123 -3.55 -13.89 -5.95
C VAL A 123 -2.37 -13.15 -6.59
N LYS A 124 -2.62 -11.99 -7.20
CA LYS A 124 -1.56 -11.13 -7.75
C LYS A 124 -0.58 -10.70 -6.65
N LEU A 125 -1.10 -10.29 -5.50
CA LEU A 125 -0.29 -9.87 -4.36
C LEU A 125 0.62 -10.99 -3.86
N ILE A 126 0.12 -12.22 -3.73
CA ILE A 126 0.93 -13.39 -3.33
C ILE A 126 2.06 -13.63 -4.34
N SER A 127 1.78 -13.55 -5.64
CA SER A 127 2.81 -13.68 -6.69
C SER A 127 3.90 -12.63 -6.53
N VAL A 128 3.53 -11.35 -6.42
CA VAL A 128 4.49 -10.24 -6.26
C VAL A 128 5.34 -10.45 -5.00
N LEU A 129 4.72 -10.79 -3.87
CA LEU A 129 5.45 -11.00 -2.62
C LEU A 129 6.46 -12.17 -2.72
N ALA A 130 6.11 -13.24 -3.45
CA ALA A 130 7.02 -14.34 -3.72
C ALA A 130 8.20 -13.92 -4.62
N ASP A 131 7.95 -13.12 -5.66
CA ASP A 131 8.97 -12.66 -6.60
C ASP A 131 10.08 -11.82 -5.92
N TYR A 132 9.75 -11.13 -4.83
CA TYR A 132 10.71 -10.34 -4.03
C TYR A 132 11.27 -11.07 -2.79
N ASP A 133 10.91 -12.33 -2.57
CA ASP A 133 11.26 -13.17 -1.41
C ASP A 133 10.75 -12.63 -0.06
N LEU A 134 9.54 -12.03 -0.05
CA LEU A 134 8.91 -11.45 1.15
C LEU A 134 8.06 -12.49 1.90
N LYS A 135 8.73 -13.48 2.49
CA LYS A 135 8.12 -14.70 3.06
C LYS A 135 7.08 -14.40 4.14
N ARG A 136 7.36 -13.46 5.04
CA ARG A 136 6.46 -13.10 6.14
C ARG A 136 5.19 -12.46 5.59
N CYS A 137 5.33 -11.56 4.62
CA CYS A 137 4.20 -10.97 3.92
C CYS A 137 3.37 -12.03 3.19
N SER A 138 4.01 -12.92 2.42
CA SER A 138 3.31 -13.98 1.67
C SER A 138 2.46 -14.86 2.59
N ALA A 139 3.05 -15.35 3.69
CA ALA A 139 2.32 -16.16 4.67
C ALA A 139 1.11 -15.44 5.28
N LYS A 140 1.24 -14.13 5.53
CA LYS A 140 0.13 -13.32 6.06
C LYS A 140 -0.99 -13.13 5.04
N VAL A 141 -0.65 -12.87 3.77
CA VAL A 141 -1.65 -12.70 2.71
C VAL A 141 -2.35 -14.03 2.40
N GLU A 142 -1.65 -15.16 2.45
CA GLU A 142 -2.27 -16.49 2.35
C GLU A 142 -3.27 -16.76 3.48
N SER A 143 -2.92 -16.43 4.73
CA SER A 143 -3.86 -16.50 5.85
C SER A 143 -5.10 -15.64 5.59
N LEU A 144 -4.93 -14.39 5.14
CA LEU A 144 -6.06 -13.49 4.83
C LEU A 144 -6.94 -14.02 3.69
N LYS A 145 -6.34 -14.67 2.70
CA LYS A 145 -7.07 -15.32 1.61
C LYS A 145 -7.90 -16.50 2.11
N SER A 146 -7.36 -17.32 3.03
CA SER A 146 -8.14 -18.39 3.69
C SER A 146 -9.29 -17.80 4.48
N ASP A 147 -9.01 -16.75 5.26
CA ASP A 147 -10.01 -16.07 6.10
C ASP A 147 -11.18 -15.52 5.28
N LEU A 148 -10.88 -14.94 4.11
CA LEU A 148 -11.87 -14.46 3.17
C LEU A 148 -12.76 -15.60 2.65
N ALA A 149 -12.18 -16.76 2.32
CA ALA A 149 -12.91 -17.92 1.86
C ALA A 149 -13.77 -18.57 2.96
N ASP A 150 -13.29 -18.57 4.20
CA ASP A 150 -13.96 -19.22 5.33
C ASP A 150 -15.08 -18.37 5.93
N THR A 151 -14.89 -17.04 6.00
CA THR A 151 -15.79 -16.12 6.72
C THR A 151 -16.48 -15.09 5.83
N GLY A 152 -16.13 -15.02 4.54
CA GLY A 152 -16.61 -14.01 3.60
C GLY A 152 -16.03 -12.61 3.84
N MET A 153 -15.10 -12.45 4.77
CA MET A 153 -14.48 -11.17 5.12
C MET A 153 -13.05 -11.33 5.62
N MET A 154 -12.20 -10.34 5.32
CA MET A 154 -10.83 -10.33 5.83
C MET A 154 -10.47 -8.99 6.46
N ARG A 155 -9.69 -9.04 7.54
CA ARG A 155 -9.07 -7.88 8.19
C ARG A 155 -7.66 -8.26 8.63
N PHE A 156 -6.71 -7.38 8.36
CA PHE A 156 -5.32 -7.62 8.73
C PHE A 156 -5.13 -7.84 10.24
N TRP A 157 -5.74 -6.98 11.06
CA TRP A 157 -5.78 -7.11 12.52
C TRP A 157 -6.98 -7.96 12.92
N ARG A 158 -6.72 -9.02 13.68
CA ARG A 158 -7.71 -9.88 14.32
C ARG A 158 -7.63 -9.71 15.82
#